data_AF-A0A1A2NG40-F1
#
_entry.id   AF-A0A1A2NG40-F1
#
_cell.length_a   1.000
_cell.length_b   1.000
_cell.length_c   1.000
_cell.angle_alpha   90.00
_cell.angle_beta   90.00
_cell.angle_gamma   90.00
#
_symmetry.space_group_name_H-M   'P 1'
#
loop_
_entity.id
_entity.type
_entity.pdbx_description
1 polymer ?
#
loop_
_entity_poly.entity_id
_entity_poly.type
_entity_poly.pdbx_seq_one_letter_code
_entity_poly.pdbx_strand_id
1 'polypeptide(L)'
;MSQGLWIAIAVIAVLVVVAALVLGLVRYRRRRISFATKPEPGAIDRSGGYTASSGITFSQTARADLGADRLDTTGLPAVGDDATIPRDAPRRTISEVELPEPETPETVTPPPPVAPPEPPAAPEAAAVPEAPTAPEAPEIEAIAPPEGRLERLRGRLARSQNALGRSVLGLIGGGDLDEDAWQDVEDTLLVADLGPVVTESVMSALRSRLAGSAVRTEADAKAVLRDVLIRELHPEMDRSIRALPHADHPSVLLVVGVNGTGKTTTVGKLARVLVADGRRVVLGAADTFRAAAADQLQTWASRVGAEVVRGPEGADPASVAFDAVDKGIASGADVVLIDTAGRLHTKVGLMDELDKVKRVVTRRAAVDEVLLVLDATIGQNGLAQARVFAEVVEITGAVLTKLDGTAKGGIVFRVQQELGVPVKLVGLGEGPDDLAPFEPAAFVDALLG
;
A
#
# COMPACT_ATOMS: atom_id res chain seq x y z
N MET A 1 -35.59 -72.91 -6.20
CA MET A 1 -34.75 -71.90 -5.53
C MET A 1 -35.10 -71.90 -4.05
N SER A 2 -34.11 -72.02 -3.15
CA SER A 2 -34.36 -72.07 -1.70
C SER A 2 -34.91 -70.72 -1.21
N GLN A 3 -35.73 -70.72 -0.16
CA GLN A 3 -36.24 -69.47 0.45
C GLN A 3 -35.10 -68.50 0.81
N GLY A 4 -33.94 -69.01 1.22
CA GLY A 4 -32.76 -68.18 1.49
C GLY A 4 -32.23 -67.41 0.28
N LEU A 5 -32.37 -67.97 -0.93
CA LEU A 5 -31.95 -67.29 -2.17
C LEU A 5 -32.89 -66.12 -2.51
N TRP A 6 -34.20 -66.28 -2.30
CA TRP A 6 -35.16 -65.20 -2.50
C TRP A 6 -34.99 -64.06 -1.50
N ILE A 7 -34.68 -64.38 -0.24
CA ILE A 7 -34.38 -63.37 0.78
C ILE A 7 -33.09 -62.62 0.43
N ALA A 8 -32.03 -63.32 0.00
CA ALA A 8 -30.78 -62.69 -0.40
C ALA A 8 -30.98 -61.74 -1.60
N ILE A 9 -31.76 -62.15 -2.61
CA ILE A 9 -32.07 -61.30 -3.77
C ILE A 9 -32.88 -60.07 -3.34
N ALA A 10 -33.86 -60.22 -2.44
CA ALA A 10 -34.64 -59.10 -1.93
C ALA A 10 -33.77 -58.09 -1.16
N VAL A 11 -32.84 -58.57 -0.32
CA VAL A 11 -31.92 -57.69 0.43
C VAL A 11 -30.98 -56.93 -0.51
N ILE A 12 -30.44 -57.61 -1.54
CA ILE A 12 -29.58 -56.97 -2.53
C ILE A 12 -30.36 -55.91 -3.31
N ALA A 13 -31.60 -56.19 -3.72
CA ALA A 13 -32.44 -55.23 -4.42
C ALA A 13 -32.70 -53.97 -3.57
N VAL A 14 -32.98 -54.14 -2.27
CA VAL A 14 -33.16 -53.01 -1.34
C VAL A 14 -31.87 -52.19 -1.19
N LEU A 15 -30.71 -52.85 -1.04
CA LEU A 15 -29.42 -52.14 -0.94
C LEU A 15 -29.09 -51.34 -2.20
N VAL A 16 -29.40 -51.87 -3.38
CA VAL A 16 -29.19 -51.16 -4.65
C VAL A 16 -30.10 -49.94 -4.74
N VAL A 17 -31.36 -50.04 -4.32
CA VAL A 17 -32.30 -48.90 -4.30
C VAL A 17 -31.85 -47.82 -3.32
N VAL A 18 -31.39 -48.21 -2.13
CA VAL A 18 -30.85 -47.27 -1.14
C VAL A 18 -29.59 -46.59 -1.67
N ALA A 19 -28.67 -47.33 -2.28
CA ALA A 19 -27.47 -46.77 -2.89
C ALA A 19 -27.80 -45.78 -4.02
N ALA A 20 -28.78 -46.11 -4.88
CA ALA A 20 -29.25 -45.22 -5.93
C ALA A 20 -29.91 -43.94 -5.38
N LEU A 21 -30.70 -44.04 -4.30
CA LEU A 21 -31.29 -42.89 -3.62
C LEU A 21 -30.24 -41.99 -2.98
N VAL A 22 -29.24 -42.56 -2.30
CA VAL A 22 -28.14 -41.81 -1.69
C VAL A 22 -27.31 -41.12 -2.78
N LEU A 23 -26.96 -41.82 -3.85
CA LEU A 23 -26.21 -41.24 -4.97
C LEU A 23 -27.00 -40.13 -5.68
N GLY A 24 -28.32 -40.33 -5.83
CA GLY A 24 -29.26 -39.34 -6.36
C GLY A 24 -29.33 -38.10 -5.47
N LEU A 25 -29.42 -38.26 -4.14
CA LEU A 25 -29.46 -37.17 -3.18
C LEU A 25 -28.13 -36.38 -3.13
N VAL A 26 -27.00 -37.08 -3.18
CA VAL A 26 -25.66 -36.47 -3.24
C VAL A 26 -25.49 -35.69 -4.54
N ARG A 27 -25.93 -36.25 -5.67
CA ARG A 27 -25.90 -35.55 -6.97
C ARG A 27 -26.87 -34.36 -7.01
N TYR A 28 -28.03 -34.48 -6.39
CA TYR A 28 -29.00 -33.39 -6.24
C TYR A 28 -28.44 -32.25 -5.39
N ARG A 29 -27.80 -32.57 -4.25
CA ARG A 29 -27.11 -31.58 -3.41
C ARG A 29 -25.93 -30.92 -4.13
N ARG A 30 -25.11 -31.70 -4.87
CA ARG A 30 -23.99 -31.16 -5.67
C ARG A 30 -24.45 -30.32 -6.87
N ARG A 31 -25.69 -30.49 -7.34
CA ARG A 31 -26.27 -29.70 -8.46
C ARG A 31 -27.11 -28.51 -8.00
N ARG A 32 -27.28 -28.28 -6.69
CA ARG A 32 -27.75 -26.99 -6.20
C ARG A 32 -26.61 -25.99 -6.30
N ILE A 33 -26.48 -25.41 -7.49
CA ILE A 33 -25.85 -24.10 -7.64
C ILE A 33 -26.76 -23.16 -6.86
N SER A 34 -26.29 -22.74 -5.69
CA SER A 34 -26.86 -21.58 -5.00
C SER A 34 -26.71 -20.42 -5.97
N PHE A 35 -27.80 -19.93 -6.54
CA PHE A 35 -27.84 -18.56 -7.00
C PHE A 35 -27.76 -17.71 -5.75
N ALA A 36 -26.54 -17.44 -5.26
CA ALA A 36 -26.32 -16.19 -4.57
C ALA A 36 -26.81 -15.14 -5.56
N THR A 37 -27.84 -14.41 -5.15
CA THR A 37 -28.41 -13.30 -5.91
C THR A 37 -27.24 -12.53 -6.51
N LYS A 38 -27.17 -12.49 -7.84
CA LYS A 38 -26.17 -11.68 -8.55
C LYS A 38 -26.24 -10.30 -7.90
N PRO A 39 -25.15 -9.76 -7.31
CA PRO A 39 -25.20 -8.43 -6.76
C PRO A 39 -25.70 -7.52 -7.89
N GLU A 40 -26.72 -6.73 -7.60
CA GLU A 40 -27.19 -5.74 -8.56
C GLU A 40 -25.98 -4.91 -8.99
N PRO A 41 -25.79 -4.64 -10.29
CA PRO A 41 -24.71 -3.78 -10.74
C PRO A 41 -24.91 -2.39 -10.08
N GLY A 42 -24.11 -2.11 -9.04
CA GLY A 42 -24.20 -0.89 -8.22
C GLY A 42 -24.34 -1.12 -6.71
N ALA A 43 -24.66 -2.34 -6.24
CA ALA A 43 -24.70 -2.64 -4.81
C ALA A 43 -23.29 -2.95 -4.29
N ILE A 44 -22.60 -1.92 -3.78
CA ILE A 44 -21.27 -2.05 -3.17
C ILE A 44 -21.41 -2.87 -1.89
N ASP A 45 -20.71 -4.01 -1.80
CA ASP A 45 -20.62 -4.78 -0.57
C ASP A 45 -19.88 -3.96 0.51
N ARG A 46 -20.57 -3.71 1.61
CA ARG A 46 -20.05 -2.98 2.78
C ARG A 46 -19.87 -3.89 3.98
N SER A 47 -20.09 -5.20 3.82
CA SER A 47 -19.87 -6.20 4.86
C SER A 47 -18.44 -6.75 4.80
N GLY A 48 -17.94 -7.23 5.93
CA GLY A 48 -16.51 -7.50 6.14
C GLY A 48 -15.88 -8.41 5.08
N GLY A 49 -14.87 -7.87 4.39
CA GLY A 49 -13.95 -8.58 3.49
C GLY A 49 -14.52 -8.90 2.11
N TYR A 50 -13.95 -8.32 1.04
CA TYR A 50 -14.24 -8.73 -0.34
C TYR A 50 -13.04 -8.52 -1.27
N THR A 51 -12.98 -9.28 -2.36
CA THR A 51 -11.98 -9.11 -3.42
C THR A 51 -12.57 -8.26 -4.54
N ALA A 52 -11.99 -7.08 -4.76
CA ALA A 52 -12.38 -6.21 -5.85
C ALA A 52 -12.07 -6.84 -7.20
N SER A 53 -12.69 -6.33 -8.25
CA SER A 53 -12.43 -6.78 -9.62
C SER A 53 -10.96 -6.60 -10.05
N SER A 54 -10.22 -5.71 -9.38
CA SER A 54 -8.76 -5.52 -9.46
C SER A 54 -7.92 -6.66 -8.90
N GLY A 55 -8.52 -7.64 -8.23
CA GLY A 55 -7.85 -8.69 -7.47
C GLY A 55 -7.35 -8.25 -6.10
N ILE A 56 -7.42 -6.95 -5.77
CA ILE A 56 -7.06 -6.44 -4.45
C ILE A 56 -8.19 -6.79 -3.48
N THR A 57 -7.84 -7.47 -2.39
CA THR A 57 -8.79 -7.77 -1.32
C THR A 57 -8.84 -6.60 -0.34
N PHE A 58 -10.03 -6.08 -0.09
CA PHE A 58 -10.28 -5.03 0.89
C PHE A 58 -10.95 -5.62 2.13
N SER A 59 -10.49 -5.19 3.29
CA SER A 59 -11.02 -5.60 4.59
C SER A 59 -11.37 -4.38 5.44
N GLN A 60 -12.10 -4.63 6.51
CA GLN A 60 -12.32 -3.66 7.57
C GLN A 60 -11.40 -4.03 8.72
N THR A 61 -10.77 -3.05 9.35
CA THR A 61 -10.07 -3.30 10.61
C THR A 61 -11.09 -3.83 11.61
N ALA A 62 -10.78 -4.97 12.24
CA ALA A 62 -11.58 -5.45 13.35
C ALA A 62 -11.68 -4.32 14.38
N ARG A 63 -12.88 -4.01 14.89
CA ARG A 63 -13.00 -3.17 16.08
C ARG A 63 -12.18 -3.85 17.16
N ALA A 64 -10.94 -3.39 17.36
CA ALA A 64 -10.36 -3.47 18.68
C ALA A 64 -11.39 -2.76 19.56
N ASP A 65 -11.84 -3.43 20.62
CA ASP A 65 -12.41 -2.75 21.76
C ASP A 65 -11.31 -1.78 22.21
N LEU A 66 -11.27 -0.60 21.60
CA LEU A 66 -10.70 0.58 22.18
C LEU A 66 -11.59 0.76 23.41
N GLY A 67 -11.20 0.08 24.49
CA GLY A 67 -11.79 0.25 25.79
C GLY A 67 -12.02 1.74 25.94
N ALA A 68 -13.25 2.10 26.28
CA ALA A 68 -13.60 3.46 26.57
C ALA A 68 -12.83 3.90 27.82
N ASP A 69 -11.52 4.11 27.71
CA ASP A 69 -10.77 5.11 28.47
C ASP A 69 -11.21 6.46 27.90
N ARG A 70 -12.50 6.72 28.12
CA ARG A 70 -12.97 8.05 28.38
C ARG A 70 -12.20 8.47 29.62
N LEU A 71 -11.03 9.07 29.41
CA LEU A 71 -10.23 9.70 30.47
C LEU A 71 -11.21 10.38 31.41
N ASP A 72 -11.27 9.89 32.65
CA ASP A 72 -12.14 10.46 33.66
C ASP A 72 -11.59 11.86 33.95
N THR A 73 -12.23 12.87 33.33
CA THR A 73 -11.87 14.26 33.53
C THR A 73 -12.41 14.80 34.86
N THR A 74 -13.08 13.98 35.68
CA THR A 74 -13.51 14.36 37.02
C THR A 74 -12.33 14.32 38.00
N GLY A 75 -11.40 15.28 37.84
CA GLY A 75 -10.25 15.44 38.73
C GLY A 75 -9.05 16.13 38.10
N LEU A 76 -9.04 16.38 36.79
CA LEU A 76 -8.01 17.20 36.16
C LEU A 76 -8.34 18.68 36.36
N PRO A 77 -7.37 19.52 36.75
CA PRO A 77 -7.60 20.96 36.90
C PRO A 77 -8.01 21.56 35.56
N ALA A 78 -9.03 22.42 35.58
CA ALA A 78 -9.47 23.13 34.38
C ALA A 78 -8.35 24.07 33.91
N VAL A 79 -8.26 24.27 32.59
CA VAL A 79 -7.31 25.22 31.99
C VAL A 79 -7.66 26.63 32.51
N GLY A 80 -6.87 27.11 33.48
CA GLY A 80 -7.09 28.38 34.17
C GLY A 80 -6.65 28.41 35.63
N ASP A 81 -6.46 27.26 36.30
CA ASP A 81 -6.21 27.22 37.76
C ASP A 81 -4.73 27.23 38.19
N ASP A 82 -3.76 27.18 37.28
CA ASP A 82 -2.31 27.22 37.60
C ASP A 82 -1.66 28.57 37.30
N ALA A 83 -2.21 29.64 37.85
CA ALA A 83 -1.61 30.98 37.80
C ALA A 83 -1.27 31.53 39.19
N THR A 84 -0.47 30.79 39.96
CA THR A 84 0.25 31.35 41.11
C THR A 84 1.71 30.92 41.11
N ILE A 85 2.49 31.48 40.17
CA ILE A 85 3.96 31.48 40.27
C ILE A 85 4.35 32.47 41.40
N PRO A 86 5.18 32.10 42.38
CA PRO A 86 5.68 33.02 43.40
C PRO A 86 6.45 34.18 42.75
N ARG A 87 6.11 35.41 43.14
CA ARG A 87 6.63 36.65 42.52
C ARG A 87 8.12 36.98 42.80
N ASP A 88 8.89 36.08 43.40
CA ASP A 88 10.26 36.37 43.86
C ASP A 88 11.36 35.49 43.22
N ALA A 89 11.16 34.97 42.00
CA ALA A 89 12.27 34.39 41.25
C ALA A 89 13.19 35.50 40.68
N PRO A 90 14.51 35.45 40.90
CA PRO A 90 15.44 36.46 40.40
C PRO A 90 15.44 36.47 38.86
N ARG A 91 15.06 37.61 38.27
CA ARG A 91 15.08 37.82 36.82
C ARG A 91 16.53 37.88 36.33
N ARG A 92 16.85 37.10 35.29
CA ARG A 92 18.12 37.22 34.56
C ARG A 92 18.16 38.58 33.86
N THR A 93 19.22 39.34 34.07
CA THR A 93 19.47 40.61 33.35
C THR A 93 19.83 40.33 31.89
N ILE A 94 19.32 41.16 30.99
CA ILE A 94 19.60 41.12 29.56
C ILE A 94 21.04 41.59 29.36
N SER A 95 21.87 40.78 28.72
CA SER A 95 23.16 41.23 28.19
C SER A 95 22.91 41.87 26.82
N GLU A 96 23.18 43.16 26.69
CA GLU A 96 23.25 43.84 25.39
C GLU A 96 24.45 43.27 24.62
N VAL A 97 24.16 42.67 23.46
CA VAL A 97 25.16 42.26 22.48
C VAL A 97 25.16 43.33 21.39
N GLU A 98 26.28 44.05 21.28
CA GLU A 98 26.50 45.08 20.28
C GLU A 98 26.74 44.42 18.90
N LEU A 99 25.93 44.78 17.91
CA LEU A 99 26.05 44.31 16.53
C LEU A 99 27.02 45.23 15.76
N PRO A 100 27.88 44.71 14.88
CA PRO A 100 28.82 45.53 14.11
C PRO A 100 28.12 46.40 13.06
N GLU A 101 28.61 47.64 12.90
CA GLU A 101 28.07 48.65 11.99
C GLU A 101 28.23 48.27 10.51
N PRO A 102 27.23 48.57 9.65
CA PRO A 102 27.33 48.34 8.22
C PRO A 102 28.15 49.44 7.51
N GLU A 103 29.09 49.01 6.67
CA GLU A 103 29.87 49.88 5.78
C GLU A 103 28.97 50.58 4.74
N THR A 104 29.14 51.90 4.63
CA THR A 104 28.50 52.78 3.65
C THR A 104 28.99 52.52 2.21
N PRO A 105 28.09 52.32 1.23
CA PRO A 105 28.44 52.43 -0.18
C PRO A 105 28.35 53.89 -0.66
N GLU A 106 29.31 54.24 -1.52
CA GLU A 106 29.51 55.55 -2.13
C GLU A 106 28.35 55.99 -3.05
N THR A 107 28.16 57.30 -3.08
CA THR A 107 27.31 58.10 -3.96
C THR A 107 27.48 57.78 -5.46
N VAL A 108 26.37 57.44 -6.13
CA VAL A 108 26.25 57.48 -7.59
C VAL A 108 25.16 58.50 -7.96
N THR A 109 25.54 59.47 -8.77
CA THR A 109 24.70 60.56 -9.31
C THR A 109 23.66 60.06 -10.33
N PRO A 110 22.44 60.63 -10.38
CA PRO A 110 21.40 60.22 -11.33
C PRO A 110 21.54 60.91 -12.72
N PRO A 111 21.16 60.24 -13.82
CA PRO A 111 21.05 60.83 -15.16
C PRO A 111 19.74 61.63 -15.39
N PRO A 112 19.66 62.48 -16.45
CA PRO A 112 18.62 63.49 -16.65
C PRO A 112 17.27 62.93 -17.18
N PRO A 113 16.17 63.74 -17.12
CA PRO A 113 14.81 63.25 -17.29
C PRO A 113 14.40 63.08 -18.75
N VAL A 114 13.67 62.00 -19.04
CA VAL A 114 13.03 61.73 -20.33
C VAL A 114 11.52 62.00 -20.22
N ALA A 115 10.98 62.65 -21.25
CA ALA A 115 9.61 63.16 -21.34
C ALA A 115 8.52 62.07 -21.31
N PRO A 116 7.29 62.39 -20.86
CA PRO A 116 6.20 61.43 -20.71
C PRO A 116 5.52 61.10 -22.05
N PRO A 117 5.20 59.83 -22.36
CA PRO A 117 4.30 59.49 -23.44
C PRO A 117 2.81 59.58 -23.03
N GLU A 118 2.00 59.90 -24.04
CA GLU A 118 0.56 60.23 -24.02
C GLU A 118 -0.38 59.07 -23.61
N PRO A 119 -1.63 59.40 -23.19
CA PRO A 119 -2.60 58.42 -22.70
C PRO A 119 -3.20 57.54 -23.81
N PRO A 120 -3.57 56.28 -23.51
CA PRO A 120 -4.15 55.37 -24.49
C PRO A 120 -5.57 55.79 -24.90
N ALA A 121 -5.87 55.56 -26.19
CA ALA A 121 -7.15 55.81 -26.81
C ALA A 121 -8.27 54.91 -26.24
N ALA A 122 -9.50 55.44 -26.35
CA ALA A 122 -10.76 54.84 -25.92
C ALA A 122 -11.07 53.47 -26.57
N PRO A 123 -11.85 52.60 -25.90
CA PRO A 123 -12.23 51.29 -26.39
C PRO A 123 -13.32 51.35 -27.47
N GLU A 124 -13.14 50.52 -28.50
CA GLU A 124 -14.14 50.23 -29.53
C GLU A 124 -15.23 49.30 -28.97
N ALA A 125 -16.47 49.55 -29.36
CA ALA A 125 -17.67 48.94 -28.82
C ALA A 125 -17.96 47.53 -29.37
N ALA A 126 -18.62 46.75 -28.50
CA ALA A 126 -19.54 45.64 -28.80
C ALA A 126 -18.96 44.24 -29.11
N ALA A 127 -18.86 43.43 -28.06
CA ALA A 127 -19.39 42.07 -28.08
C ALA A 127 -20.08 41.78 -26.73
N VAL A 128 -21.32 41.32 -26.79
CA VAL A 128 -22.15 40.94 -25.63
C VAL A 128 -21.45 39.77 -24.91
N PRO A 129 -21.30 39.77 -23.58
CA PRO A 129 -20.73 38.63 -22.89
C PRO A 129 -21.73 37.47 -22.93
N GLU A 130 -21.33 36.41 -23.61
CA GLU A 130 -21.96 35.10 -23.48
C GLU A 130 -21.79 34.66 -22.02
N ALA A 131 -22.89 34.22 -21.40
CA ALA A 131 -22.92 33.80 -20.01
C ALA A 131 -21.84 32.74 -19.75
N PRO A 132 -21.15 32.75 -18.59
CA PRO A 132 -20.19 31.71 -18.28
C PRO A 132 -20.94 30.37 -18.26
N THR A 133 -20.69 29.55 -19.27
CA THR A 133 -21.00 28.13 -19.23
C THR A 133 -20.35 27.59 -17.97
N ALA A 134 -21.17 27.04 -17.08
CA ALA A 134 -20.71 26.31 -15.91
C ALA A 134 -19.60 25.34 -16.35
N PRO A 135 -18.48 25.23 -15.61
CA PRO A 135 -17.42 24.31 -15.98
C PRO A 135 -18.05 22.91 -16.09
N GLU A 136 -17.97 22.33 -17.29
CA GLU A 136 -18.31 20.93 -17.50
C GLU A 136 -17.53 20.11 -16.48
N ALA A 137 -18.26 19.29 -15.70
CA ALA A 137 -17.64 18.36 -14.78
C ALA A 137 -16.62 17.53 -15.57
N PRO A 138 -15.37 17.38 -15.07
CA PRO A 138 -14.32 16.71 -15.81
C PRO A 138 -14.81 15.35 -16.28
N GLU A 139 -14.67 15.06 -17.58
CA GLU A 139 -14.93 13.73 -18.12
C GLU A 139 -14.03 12.74 -17.37
N ILE A 140 -14.61 11.98 -16.45
CA ILE A 140 -13.90 10.96 -15.68
C ILE A 140 -13.44 9.93 -16.69
N GLU A 141 -12.12 9.84 -16.87
CA GLU A 141 -11.51 8.90 -17.81
C GLU A 141 -12.00 7.49 -17.48
N ALA A 142 -12.67 6.83 -18.42
CA ALA A 142 -13.28 5.53 -18.21
C ALA A 142 -12.21 4.56 -17.69
N ILE A 143 -12.34 4.15 -16.43
CA ILE A 143 -11.35 3.30 -15.78
C ILE A 143 -11.40 1.93 -16.46
N ALA A 144 -10.29 1.53 -17.09
CA ALA A 144 -10.23 0.27 -17.81
C ALA A 144 -10.62 -0.91 -16.88
N PRO A 145 -11.36 -1.92 -17.39
CA PRO A 145 -11.70 -3.08 -16.61
C PRO A 145 -10.43 -3.71 -16.03
N PRO A 146 -10.44 -4.09 -14.75
CA PRO A 146 -9.25 -4.64 -14.10
C PRO A 146 -8.81 -6.01 -14.62
N GLU A 147 -9.64 -6.64 -15.44
CA GLU A 147 -9.36 -7.90 -16.12
C GLU A 147 -8.01 -7.84 -16.87
N GLY A 148 -7.18 -8.86 -16.69
CA GLY A 148 -5.85 -8.97 -17.30
C GLY A 148 -4.71 -8.27 -16.56
N ARG A 149 -4.93 -7.56 -15.45
CA ARG A 149 -3.84 -6.93 -14.68
C ARG A 149 -2.87 -7.96 -14.06
N LEU A 150 -3.41 -9.06 -13.52
CA LEU A 150 -2.62 -10.21 -13.02
C LEU A 150 -1.86 -10.95 -14.14
N GLU A 151 -2.41 -10.98 -15.34
CA GLU A 151 -1.76 -11.59 -16.50
C GLU A 151 -0.62 -10.71 -17.04
N ARG A 152 -0.83 -9.39 -17.05
CA ARG A 152 0.23 -8.40 -17.30
C ARG A 152 1.33 -8.44 -16.24
N LEU A 153 0.97 -8.64 -14.97
CA LEU A 153 1.91 -8.88 -13.86
C LEU A 153 2.79 -10.10 -14.14
N ARG A 154 2.19 -11.26 -14.45
CA ARG A 154 2.95 -12.47 -14.82
C ARG A 154 3.87 -12.22 -16.00
N GLY A 155 3.37 -11.59 -17.06
CA GLY A 155 4.16 -11.31 -18.26
C GLY A 155 5.29 -10.27 -18.08
N ARG A 156 5.16 -9.34 -17.13
CA ARG A 156 6.21 -8.35 -16.82
C ARG A 156 7.26 -8.93 -15.86
N LEU A 157 6.84 -9.62 -14.81
CA LEU A 157 7.78 -10.28 -13.88
C LEU A 157 8.55 -11.42 -14.54
N ALA A 158 7.92 -12.23 -15.40
CA ALA A 158 8.62 -13.29 -16.13
C ALA A 158 9.75 -12.74 -17.02
N ARG A 159 9.64 -11.48 -17.49
CA ARG A 159 10.69 -10.89 -18.34
C ARG A 159 11.93 -10.43 -17.58
N SER A 160 11.81 -9.99 -16.31
CA SER A 160 13.00 -9.56 -15.54
C SER A 160 13.59 -10.65 -14.64
N GLN A 161 12.84 -11.72 -14.32
CA GLN A 161 13.17 -12.63 -13.21
C GLN A 161 13.65 -14.04 -13.62
N ASN A 162 13.63 -14.37 -14.90
CA ASN A 162 14.00 -15.69 -15.42
C ASN A 162 15.47 -16.13 -15.18
N ALA A 163 16.36 -15.25 -14.69
CA ALA A 163 17.77 -15.56 -14.51
C ALA A 163 18.04 -16.41 -13.26
N LEU A 164 17.41 -16.08 -12.11
CA LEU A 164 17.60 -16.82 -10.86
C LEU A 164 17.05 -18.25 -10.98
N GLY A 165 15.81 -18.39 -11.46
CA GLY A 165 15.18 -19.70 -11.63
C GLY A 165 16.03 -20.65 -12.46
N ARG A 166 16.50 -20.20 -13.64
CA ARG A 166 17.35 -21.03 -14.51
C ARG A 166 18.70 -21.37 -13.90
N SER A 167 19.33 -20.43 -13.19
CA SER A 167 20.63 -20.65 -12.56
C SER A 167 20.53 -21.69 -11.45
N VAL A 168 19.59 -21.51 -10.51
CA VAL A 168 19.41 -22.42 -9.37
C VAL A 168 18.92 -23.79 -9.83
N LEU A 169 17.98 -23.86 -10.79
CA LEU A 169 17.48 -25.14 -11.29
C LEU A 169 18.51 -25.90 -12.13
N GLY A 170 19.35 -25.19 -12.89
CA GLY A 170 20.45 -25.81 -13.62
C GLY A 170 21.48 -26.45 -12.69
N LEU A 171 21.75 -25.81 -11.54
CA LEU A 171 22.63 -26.36 -10.50
C LEU A 171 21.99 -27.59 -9.84
N ILE A 172 20.72 -27.50 -9.44
CA ILE A 172 20.03 -28.59 -8.71
C ILE A 172 19.67 -29.79 -9.61
N GLY A 173 19.36 -29.55 -10.88
CA GLY A 173 18.93 -30.58 -11.84
C GLY A 173 20.06 -31.49 -12.35
N GLY A 174 21.32 -31.18 -12.03
CA GLY A 174 22.50 -31.87 -12.54
C GLY A 174 22.80 -33.25 -11.94
N GLY A 175 22.16 -33.64 -10.83
CA GLY A 175 22.40 -34.93 -10.16
C GLY A 175 22.67 -34.80 -8.65
N ASP A 176 23.52 -35.69 -8.11
CA ASP A 176 23.96 -35.62 -6.71
C ASP A 176 24.75 -34.31 -6.50
N LEU A 177 24.20 -33.41 -5.70
CA LEU A 177 24.82 -32.12 -5.39
C LEU A 177 25.93 -32.31 -4.37
N ASP A 178 27.16 -32.00 -4.77
CA ASP A 178 28.29 -31.85 -3.86
C ASP A 178 28.24 -30.50 -3.12
N GLU A 179 29.15 -30.30 -2.17
CA GLU A 179 29.16 -29.10 -1.34
C GLU A 179 29.45 -27.82 -2.17
N ASP A 180 30.24 -27.93 -3.24
CA ASP A 180 30.53 -26.83 -4.14
C ASP A 180 29.26 -26.39 -4.91
N ALA A 181 28.48 -27.34 -5.43
CA ALA A 181 27.19 -27.04 -6.07
C ALA A 181 26.20 -26.38 -5.11
N TRP A 182 26.19 -26.78 -3.83
CA TRP A 182 25.36 -26.12 -2.83
C TRP A 182 25.83 -24.69 -2.54
N GLN A 183 27.14 -24.44 -2.48
CA GLN A 183 27.68 -23.09 -2.34
C GLN A 183 27.25 -22.20 -3.50
N ASP A 184 27.28 -22.70 -4.74
CA ASP A 184 26.85 -21.95 -5.92
C ASP A 184 25.35 -21.59 -5.86
N VAL A 185 24.52 -22.49 -5.33
CA VAL A 185 23.08 -22.23 -5.10
C VAL A 185 22.91 -21.11 -4.06
N GLU A 186 23.63 -21.19 -2.94
CA GLU A 186 23.61 -20.15 -1.90
C GLU A 186 24.01 -18.78 -2.45
N ASP A 187 25.14 -18.72 -3.15
CA ASP A 187 25.66 -17.50 -3.77
C ASP A 187 24.64 -16.91 -4.76
N THR A 188 23.99 -17.76 -5.56
CA THR A 188 22.94 -17.32 -6.49
C THR A 188 21.74 -16.69 -5.76
N LEU A 189 21.30 -17.28 -4.65
CA LEU A 189 20.20 -16.74 -3.84
C LEU A 189 20.59 -15.39 -3.19
N LEU A 190 21.84 -15.27 -2.72
CA LEU A 190 22.35 -14.02 -2.16
C LEU A 190 22.45 -12.91 -3.20
N VAL A 191 22.97 -13.20 -4.39
CA VAL A 191 23.09 -12.24 -5.51
C VAL A 191 21.73 -11.69 -5.94
N ALA A 192 20.68 -12.49 -5.81
CA ALA A 192 19.31 -12.06 -6.09
C ALA A 192 18.65 -11.24 -4.98
N ASP A 193 19.40 -10.85 -3.95
CA ASP A 193 18.97 -10.02 -2.81
C ASP A 193 17.96 -10.69 -1.86
N LEU A 194 17.94 -12.03 -1.73
CA LEU A 194 17.11 -12.70 -0.70
C LEU A 194 17.57 -12.35 0.73
N GLY A 195 18.88 -12.12 0.89
CA GLY A 195 19.51 -11.85 2.17
C GLY A 195 19.92 -13.14 2.92
N PRO A 196 20.91 -13.04 3.81
CA PRO A 196 21.59 -14.22 4.39
C PRO A 196 20.65 -15.12 5.19
N VAL A 197 19.77 -14.54 6.01
CA VAL A 197 18.87 -15.34 6.88
C VAL A 197 17.84 -16.12 6.07
N VAL A 198 17.22 -15.49 5.08
CA VAL A 198 16.25 -16.18 4.20
C VAL A 198 16.98 -17.23 3.36
N THR A 199 18.15 -16.89 2.80
CA THR A 199 18.95 -17.86 2.05
C THR A 199 19.30 -19.07 2.90
N GLU A 200 19.78 -18.89 4.13
CA GLU A 200 20.09 -20.00 5.04
C GLU A 200 18.85 -20.88 5.32
N SER A 201 17.69 -20.26 5.57
CA SER A 201 16.42 -20.98 5.76
C SER A 201 16.03 -21.79 4.52
N VAL A 202 16.12 -21.17 3.34
CA VAL A 202 15.85 -21.81 2.04
C VAL A 202 16.79 -22.99 1.83
N MET A 203 18.09 -22.81 2.03
CA MET A 203 19.12 -23.82 1.86
C MET A 203 18.89 -25.02 2.78
N SER A 204 18.63 -24.76 4.07
CA SER A 204 18.33 -25.80 5.04
C SER A 204 17.09 -26.61 4.66
N ALA A 205 16.00 -25.92 4.30
CA ALA A 205 14.75 -26.56 3.90
C ALA A 205 14.89 -27.35 2.60
N LEU A 206 15.66 -26.82 1.64
CA LEU A 206 15.91 -27.45 0.35
C LEU A 206 16.76 -28.71 0.50
N ARG A 207 17.91 -28.63 1.19
CA ARG A 207 18.76 -29.80 1.50
C ARG A 207 17.97 -30.91 2.18
N SER A 208 17.20 -30.57 3.21
CA SER A 208 16.35 -31.51 3.95
C SER A 208 15.30 -32.19 3.06
N ARG A 209 14.61 -31.42 2.22
CA ARG A 209 13.57 -31.96 1.33
C ARG A 209 14.14 -32.76 0.17
N LEU A 210 15.26 -32.37 -0.41
CA LEU A 210 15.91 -33.14 -1.46
C LEU A 210 16.46 -34.47 -0.93
N ALA A 211 17.00 -34.49 0.29
CA ALA A 211 17.47 -35.73 0.93
C ALA A 211 16.32 -36.70 1.29
N GLY A 212 15.14 -36.18 1.66
CA GLY A 212 13.99 -36.99 2.06
C GLY A 212 12.99 -37.34 0.96
N SER A 213 13.04 -36.64 -0.20
CA SER A 213 12.07 -36.82 -1.29
C SER A 213 12.69 -37.60 -2.44
N ALA A 214 11.88 -38.38 -3.17
CA ALA A 214 12.30 -39.01 -4.41
C ALA A 214 12.38 -37.97 -5.56
N VAL A 215 13.24 -36.97 -5.41
CA VAL A 215 13.53 -35.98 -6.46
C VAL A 215 14.38 -36.68 -7.50
N ARG A 216 13.82 -36.88 -8.71
CA ARG A 216 14.50 -37.60 -9.78
C ARG A 216 14.65 -36.78 -11.06
N THR A 217 13.98 -35.64 -11.11
CA THR A 217 13.93 -34.77 -12.28
C THR A 217 14.12 -33.31 -11.86
N GLU A 218 14.58 -32.48 -12.80
CA GLU A 218 14.65 -31.02 -12.63
C GLU A 218 13.28 -30.42 -12.29
N ALA A 219 12.18 -31.01 -12.80
CA ALA A 219 10.82 -30.58 -12.49
C ALA A 219 10.46 -30.83 -11.01
N ASP A 220 10.91 -31.95 -10.44
CA ASP A 220 10.72 -32.24 -9.01
C ASP A 220 11.51 -31.24 -8.15
N ALA A 221 12.76 -30.97 -8.53
CA ALA A 221 13.61 -29.99 -7.86
C ALA A 221 12.98 -28.58 -7.91
N LYS A 222 12.44 -28.19 -9.06
CA LYS A 222 11.70 -26.93 -9.23
C LYS A 222 10.49 -26.85 -8.32
N ALA A 223 9.71 -27.92 -8.22
CA ALA A 223 8.56 -27.95 -7.33
C ALA A 223 8.97 -27.80 -5.86
N VAL A 224 10.06 -28.46 -5.43
CA VAL A 224 10.57 -28.32 -4.06
C VAL A 224 11.04 -26.89 -3.78
N LEU A 225 11.87 -26.31 -4.66
CA LEU A 225 12.34 -24.93 -4.52
C LEU A 225 11.17 -23.94 -4.47
N ARG A 226 10.21 -24.09 -5.37
CA ARG A 226 8.97 -23.30 -5.40
C ARG A 226 8.24 -23.34 -4.07
N ASP A 227 8.02 -24.52 -3.52
CA ASP A 227 7.31 -24.69 -2.25
C ASP A 227 8.10 -24.17 -1.04
N VAL A 228 9.42 -24.16 -1.12
CA VAL A 228 10.29 -23.53 -0.11
C VAL A 228 10.15 -22.02 -0.17
N LEU A 229 10.33 -21.41 -1.35
CA LEU A 229 10.22 -19.97 -1.52
C LEU A 229 8.81 -19.44 -1.20
N ILE A 230 7.74 -20.15 -1.57
CA ILE A 230 6.37 -19.73 -1.21
C ILE A 230 6.21 -19.69 0.32
N ARG A 231 6.78 -20.66 1.03
CA ARG A 231 6.69 -20.73 2.50
C ARG A 231 7.45 -19.60 3.18
N GLU A 232 8.63 -19.25 2.68
CA GLU A 232 9.41 -18.10 3.17
C GLU A 232 8.68 -16.77 2.96
N LEU A 233 7.74 -16.73 2.01
CA LEU A 233 6.85 -15.59 1.84
C LEU A 233 5.65 -15.59 2.79
N HIS A 234 5.49 -16.54 3.70
CA HIS A 234 4.41 -16.54 4.70
C HIS A 234 3.02 -16.30 4.07
N PRO A 235 2.49 -17.24 3.27
CA PRO A 235 1.20 -17.08 2.59
C PRO A 235 0.03 -16.91 3.56
N GLU A 236 0.18 -17.28 4.82
CA GLU A 236 -0.77 -17.11 5.90
C GLU A 236 -0.94 -15.65 6.38
N MET A 237 0.00 -14.75 6.09
CA MET A 237 -0.13 -13.34 6.45
C MET A 237 -1.29 -12.68 5.69
N ASP A 238 -2.08 -11.86 6.39
CA ASP A 238 -3.18 -11.10 5.80
C ASP A 238 -2.65 -9.97 4.90
N ARG A 239 -2.91 -10.11 3.60
CA ARG A 239 -2.52 -9.15 2.56
C ARG A 239 -3.66 -8.23 2.12
N SER A 240 -4.81 -8.30 2.78
CA SER A 240 -5.92 -7.39 2.49
C SER A 240 -5.56 -5.94 2.86
N ILE A 241 -6.07 -4.99 2.09
CA ILE A 241 -5.95 -3.56 2.37
C ILE A 241 -7.14 -3.16 3.24
N ARG A 242 -6.88 -2.64 4.44
CA ARG A 242 -7.93 -2.19 5.36
C ARG A 242 -8.49 -0.85 4.88
N ALA A 243 -9.42 -0.92 3.93
CA ALA A 243 -10.03 0.24 3.27
C ALA A 243 -11.57 0.19 3.27
N LEU A 244 -12.18 -0.67 4.09
CA LEU A 244 -13.62 -0.67 4.28
C LEU A 244 -14.03 0.34 5.36
N PRO A 245 -15.02 1.21 5.10
CA PRO A 245 -15.45 2.23 6.06
C PRO A 245 -16.03 1.63 7.33
N HIS A 246 -16.01 2.43 8.39
CA HIS A 246 -16.71 2.15 9.64
C HIS A 246 -18.10 2.78 9.62
N ALA A 247 -18.90 2.49 10.66
CA ALA A 247 -20.27 3.01 10.74
C ALA A 247 -20.31 4.55 10.91
N ASP A 248 -19.28 5.11 11.53
CA ASP A 248 -19.19 6.48 12.01
C ASP A 248 -18.07 7.30 11.35
N HIS A 249 -17.15 6.65 10.64
CA HIS A 249 -16.04 7.33 9.96
C HIS A 249 -15.51 6.52 8.75
N PRO A 250 -14.85 7.17 7.77
CA PRO A 250 -14.19 6.48 6.67
C PRO A 250 -13.03 5.61 7.18
N SER A 251 -12.58 4.68 6.34
CA SER A 251 -11.31 4.03 6.61
C SER A 251 -10.15 4.97 6.34
N VAL A 252 -9.19 5.07 7.27
CA VAL A 252 -8.06 6.01 7.16
C VAL A 252 -6.76 5.26 6.90
N LEU A 253 -6.15 5.52 5.74
CA LEU A 253 -4.92 4.89 5.28
C LEU A 253 -3.81 5.93 5.20
N LEU A 254 -2.73 5.70 5.94
CA LEU A 254 -1.53 6.53 5.92
C LEU A 254 -0.48 5.91 5.00
N VAL A 255 0.01 6.65 4.01
CA VAL A 255 1.04 6.18 3.08
C VAL A 255 2.36 6.87 3.38
N VAL A 256 3.33 6.08 3.85
CA VAL A 256 4.65 6.56 4.30
C VAL A 256 5.78 5.93 3.49
N GLY A 257 6.99 6.44 3.67
CA GLY A 257 8.19 5.88 3.04
C GLY A 257 9.17 6.92 2.51
N VAL A 258 10.26 6.42 1.93
CA VAL A 258 11.40 7.24 1.53
C VAL A 258 11.08 8.08 0.29
N ASN A 259 11.81 9.17 0.09
CA ASN A 259 11.74 9.95 -1.15
C ASN A 259 12.06 9.11 -2.39
N GLY A 260 11.33 9.36 -3.48
CA GLY A 260 11.59 8.70 -4.77
C GLY A 260 11.10 7.25 -4.88
N THR A 261 10.48 6.69 -3.83
CA THR A 261 9.93 5.32 -3.84
C THR A 261 8.55 5.20 -4.50
N GLY A 262 7.95 6.32 -4.91
CA GLY A 262 6.65 6.33 -5.60
C GLY A 262 5.43 6.40 -4.67
N LYS A 263 5.53 7.02 -3.48
CA LYS A 263 4.40 7.24 -2.54
C LYS A 263 3.19 7.91 -3.19
N THR A 264 3.32 9.14 -3.65
CA THR A 264 2.25 9.91 -4.29
C THR A 264 1.63 9.17 -5.48
N THR A 265 2.47 8.51 -6.29
CA THR A 265 2.00 7.67 -7.40
C THR A 265 1.20 6.47 -6.89
N THR A 266 1.65 5.79 -5.83
CA THR A 266 0.94 4.66 -5.20
C THR A 266 -0.40 5.10 -4.63
N VAL A 267 -0.45 6.26 -3.95
CA VAL A 267 -1.70 6.87 -3.46
C VAL A 267 -2.68 7.09 -4.61
N GLY A 268 -2.22 7.70 -5.71
CA GLY A 268 -3.06 7.94 -6.89
C GLY A 268 -3.57 6.66 -7.56
N LYS A 269 -2.71 5.64 -7.70
CA LYS A 269 -3.11 4.33 -8.26
C LYS A 269 -4.09 3.59 -7.35
N LEU A 270 -3.88 3.63 -6.03
CA LEU A 270 -4.79 3.01 -5.07
C LEU A 270 -6.15 3.74 -5.04
N ALA A 271 -6.15 5.07 -5.10
CA ALA A 271 -7.36 5.88 -5.25
C ALA A 271 -8.15 5.49 -6.50
N ARG A 272 -7.46 5.35 -7.65
CA ARG A 272 -8.06 4.87 -8.90
C ARG A 272 -8.74 3.52 -8.73
N VAL A 273 -8.08 2.56 -8.07
CA VAL A 273 -8.66 1.23 -7.82
C VAL A 273 -9.91 1.33 -6.94
N LEU A 274 -9.86 2.11 -5.86
CA LEU A 274 -10.97 2.27 -4.94
C LEU A 274 -12.17 2.94 -5.62
N VAL A 275 -11.95 4.00 -6.40
CA VAL A 275 -13.02 4.68 -7.14
C VAL A 275 -13.59 3.80 -8.25
N ALA A 276 -12.76 3.04 -8.96
CA ALA A 276 -13.22 2.07 -9.96
C ALA A 276 -14.15 1.00 -9.35
N ASP A 277 -13.94 0.70 -8.07
CA ASP A 277 -14.76 -0.22 -7.29
C ASP A 277 -15.99 0.46 -6.64
N GLY A 278 -16.23 1.73 -6.97
CA GLY A 278 -17.40 2.51 -6.54
C GLY A 278 -17.23 3.21 -5.19
N ARG A 279 -16.05 3.18 -4.58
CA ARG A 279 -15.79 3.85 -3.28
C ARG A 279 -15.65 5.36 -3.47
N ARG A 280 -16.18 6.13 -2.52
CA ARG A 280 -15.92 7.57 -2.40
C ARG A 280 -14.61 7.79 -1.66
N VAL A 281 -13.67 8.48 -2.31
CA VAL A 281 -12.29 8.64 -1.83
C VAL A 281 -11.97 10.11 -1.62
N VAL A 282 -11.35 10.41 -0.48
CA VAL A 282 -10.73 11.70 -0.17
C VAL A 282 -9.22 11.51 -0.04
N LEU A 283 -8.43 12.39 -0.65
CA LEU A 283 -6.98 12.39 -0.58
C LEU A 283 -6.48 13.54 0.29
N GLY A 284 -5.60 13.27 1.25
CA GLY A 284 -4.90 14.28 2.05
C GLY A 284 -3.48 14.50 1.52
N ALA A 285 -3.18 15.71 1.05
CA ALA A 285 -1.86 16.11 0.56
C ALA A 285 -0.94 16.56 1.70
N ALA A 286 -0.54 15.63 2.59
CA ALA A 286 0.30 15.92 3.74
C ALA A 286 1.81 15.97 3.43
N ASP A 287 2.27 15.72 2.20
CA ASP A 287 3.63 16.08 1.72
C ASP A 287 3.69 17.60 1.45
N THR A 288 3.61 18.40 2.52
CA THR A 288 3.51 19.88 2.44
C THR A 288 4.85 20.55 2.09
N PHE A 289 5.96 19.82 2.17
CA PHE A 289 7.29 20.29 1.82
C PHE A 289 7.58 20.27 0.32
N ARG A 290 6.76 19.58 -0.47
CA ARG A 290 6.93 19.46 -1.91
C ARG A 290 5.67 19.98 -2.58
N ALA A 291 5.65 21.24 -2.97
CA ALA A 291 4.54 21.84 -3.71
C ALA A 291 4.11 20.97 -4.92
N ALA A 292 5.08 20.46 -5.67
CA ALA A 292 4.84 19.56 -6.80
C ALA A 292 4.18 18.22 -6.41
N ALA A 293 4.34 17.72 -5.19
CA ALA A 293 3.69 16.49 -4.73
C ALA A 293 2.18 16.71 -4.54
N ALA A 294 1.79 17.85 -3.95
CA ALA A 294 0.37 18.21 -3.82
C ALA A 294 -0.29 18.42 -5.20
N ASP A 295 0.39 19.07 -6.16
CA ASP A 295 -0.12 19.25 -7.52
C ASP A 295 -0.20 17.93 -8.29
N GLN A 296 0.78 17.03 -8.09
CA GLN A 296 0.75 15.68 -8.65
C GLN A 296 -0.45 14.89 -8.09
N LEU A 297 -0.68 14.95 -6.78
CA LEU A 297 -1.81 14.28 -6.13
C LEU A 297 -3.16 14.85 -6.61
N GLN A 298 -3.25 16.17 -6.78
CA GLN A 298 -4.41 16.83 -7.35
C GLN A 298 -4.70 16.36 -8.78
N THR A 299 -3.66 16.20 -9.59
CA THR A 299 -3.80 15.68 -10.96
C THR A 299 -4.33 14.25 -10.96
N TRP A 300 -3.86 13.39 -10.05
CA TRP A 300 -4.40 12.04 -9.87
C TRP A 300 -5.87 12.07 -9.47
N ALA A 301 -6.22 12.90 -8.50
CA ALA A 301 -7.58 13.00 -7.97
C ALA A 301 -8.58 13.47 -9.04
N SER A 302 -8.23 14.52 -9.79
CA SER A 302 -9.08 15.05 -10.86
C SER A 302 -9.34 14.03 -11.97
N ARG A 303 -8.37 13.16 -12.27
CA ARG A 303 -8.54 12.08 -13.28
C ARG A 303 -9.49 10.98 -12.83
N VAL A 304 -9.56 10.70 -11.53
CA VAL A 304 -10.36 9.60 -10.99
C VAL A 304 -11.65 10.06 -10.32
N GLY A 305 -11.86 11.37 -10.17
CA GLY A 305 -13.03 11.92 -9.47
C GLY A 305 -12.94 11.85 -7.94
N ALA A 306 -11.73 11.86 -7.37
CA ALA A 306 -11.53 11.93 -5.91
C ALA A 306 -11.43 13.39 -5.44
N GLU A 307 -11.86 13.66 -4.20
CA GLU A 307 -11.67 14.96 -3.56
C GLU A 307 -10.25 15.06 -2.95
N VAL A 308 -9.66 16.26 -2.92
CA VAL A 308 -8.34 16.50 -2.31
C VAL A 308 -8.43 17.58 -1.26
N VAL A 309 -7.82 17.33 -0.11
CA VAL A 309 -7.54 18.31 0.92
C VAL A 309 -6.06 18.64 0.90
N ARG A 310 -5.75 19.93 0.75
CA ARG A 310 -4.37 20.46 0.72
C ARG A 310 -4.27 21.75 1.51
N GLY A 311 -3.16 21.93 2.22
CA GLY A 311 -2.80 23.19 2.88
C GLY A 311 -1.93 24.10 1.99
N PRO A 312 -1.57 25.30 2.47
CA PRO A 312 -0.52 26.10 1.84
C PRO A 312 0.84 25.37 1.87
N GLU A 313 1.78 25.79 1.01
CA GLU A 313 3.14 25.25 1.02
C GLU A 313 3.79 25.46 2.39
N GLY A 314 4.42 24.42 2.94
CA GLY A 314 4.99 24.44 4.28
C GLY A 314 3.96 24.39 5.42
N ALA A 315 2.68 24.11 5.14
CA ALA A 315 1.69 23.85 6.18
C ALA A 315 2.09 22.67 7.07
N ASP A 316 1.56 22.64 8.29
CA ASP A 316 1.73 21.49 9.19
C ASP A 316 1.05 20.24 8.60
N PRO A 317 1.79 19.17 8.28
CA PRO A 317 1.24 17.94 7.70
C PRO A 317 0.12 17.33 8.54
N ALA A 318 0.24 17.41 9.86
CA ALA A 318 -0.76 16.89 10.79
C ALA A 318 -2.10 17.62 10.69
N SER A 319 -2.09 18.93 10.44
CA SER A 319 -3.30 19.72 10.22
C SER A 319 -3.97 19.34 8.89
N VAL A 320 -3.21 19.19 7.81
CA VAL A 320 -3.76 18.77 6.51
C VAL A 320 -4.36 17.36 6.60
N ALA A 321 -3.70 16.45 7.30
CA ALA A 321 -4.20 15.11 7.56
C ALA A 321 -5.49 15.11 8.39
N PHE A 322 -5.58 15.95 9.43
CA PHE A 322 -6.79 16.13 10.22
C PHE A 322 -7.97 16.63 9.36
N ASP A 323 -7.73 17.68 8.58
CA ASP A 323 -8.74 18.28 7.72
C ASP A 323 -9.23 17.29 6.65
N ALA A 324 -8.35 16.45 6.12
CA ALA A 324 -8.71 15.39 5.17
C ALA A 324 -9.68 14.37 5.79
N VAL A 325 -9.42 13.97 7.04
CA VAL A 325 -10.29 13.03 7.76
C VAL A 325 -11.61 13.70 8.14
N ASP A 326 -11.59 14.94 8.62
CA ASP A 326 -12.81 15.67 8.97
C ASP A 326 -13.71 15.89 7.75
N LYS A 327 -13.11 16.28 6.63
CA LYS A 327 -13.78 16.38 5.33
C LYS A 327 -14.35 15.04 4.89
N GLY A 328 -13.59 13.95 5.00
CA GLY A 328 -14.05 12.60 4.70
C GLY A 328 -15.25 12.17 5.54
N ILE A 329 -15.30 12.56 6.80
CA ILE A 329 -16.45 12.29 7.68
C ILE A 329 -17.65 13.15 7.29
N ALA A 330 -17.43 14.44 7.01
CA ALA A 330 -18.49 15.37 6.62
C ALA A 330 -19.12 15.05 5.25
N SER A 331 -18.32 14.61 4.27
CA SER A 331 -18.83 14.15 2.96
C SER A 331 -19.31 12.70 2.99
N GLY A 332 -19.14 12.02 4.12
CA GLY A 332 -19.45 10.62 4.32
C GLY A 332 -18.64 9.71 3.38
N ALA A 333 -17.42 10.07 3.02
CA ALA A 333 -16.51 9.26 2.20
C ALA A 333 -16.34 7.85 2.77
N ASP A 334 -15.96 6.90 1.90
CA ASP A 334 -15.69 5.53 2.33
C ASP A 334 -14.22 5.36 2.76
N VAL A 335 -13.30 6.09 2.12
CA VAL A 335 -11.85 5.98 2.35
C VAL A 335 -11.17 7.35 2.33
N VAL A 336 -10.23 7.56 3.25
CA VAL A 336 -9.29 8.69 3.27
C VAL A 336 -7.86 8.16 3.09
N LEU A 337 -7.18 8.59 2.02
CA LEU A 337 -5.77 8.26 1.76
C LEU A 337 -4.89 9.49 2.04
N ILE A 338 -3.90 9.35 2.90
CA ILE A 338 -3.01 10.45 3.30
C ILE A 338 -1.61 10.21 2.72
N ASP A 339 -1.14 11.10 1.84
CA ASP A 339 0.22 11.10 1.28
C ASP A 339 1.15 11.92 2.18
N THR A 340 2.22 11.32 2.71
CA THR A 340 3.16 12.00 3.62
C THR A 340 4.49 12.35 2.96
N ALA A 341 5.26 13.23 3.60
CA ALA A 341 6.65 13.48 3.24
C ALA A 341 7.54 12.22 3.42
N GLY A 342 8.69 12.18 2.73
CA GLY A 342 9.65 11.07 2.79
C GLY A 342 11.11 11.45 3.02
N ARG A 343 11.39 12.66 3.53
CA ARG A 343 12.74 13.22 3.67
C ARG A 343 13.48 12.66 4.89
N LEU A 344 14.10 11.49 4.75
CA LEU A 344 14.78 10.84 5.89
C LEU A 344 16.12 11.49 6.33
N HIS A 345 16.71 12.38 5.53
CA HIS A 345 18.02 12.97 5.87
C HIS A 345 18.00 13.79 7.19
N THR A 346 16.83 14.18 7.67
CA THR A 346 16.60 14.74 9.02
C THR A 346 15.87 13.73 9.90
N LYS A 347 16.57 12.67 10.34
CA LYS A 347 16.00 11.52 11.06
C LYS A 347 15.08 11.89 12.24
N VAL A 348 15.40 12.95 12.99
CA VAL A 348 14.61 13.35 14.17
C VAL A 348 13.32 14.07 13.74
N GLY A 349 13.42 15.10 12.89
CA GLY A 349 12.26 15.91 12.50
C GLY A 349 11.18 15.14 11.72
N LEU A 350 11.57 14.24 10.80
CA LEU A 350 10.59 13.48 10.02
C LEU A 350 9.81 12.49 10.90
N MET A 351 10.47 11.87 11.87
CA MET A 351 9.86 10.86 12.73
C MET A 351 8.88 11.49 13.70
N ASP A 352 9.25 12.62 14.31
CA ASP A 352 8.36 13.41 15.15
C ASP A 352 7.12 13.89 14.37
N GLU A 353 7.32 14.26 13.10
CA GLU A 353 6.25 14.68 12.20
C GLU A 353 5.28 13.55 11.87
N LEU A 354 5.77 12.35 11.53
CA LEU A 354 4.91 11.19 11.25
C LEU A 354 4.15 10.72 12.49
N ASP A 355 4.81 10.66 13.65
CA ASP A 355 4.15 10.36 14.91
C ASP A 355 3.08 11.41 15.25
N LYS A 356 3.38 12.70 15.02
CA LYS A 356 2.40 13.78 15.17
C LYS A 356 1.21 13.62 14.23
N VAL A 357 1.43 13.30 12.95
CA VAL A 357 0.35 13.05 11.98
C VAL A 357 -0.55 11.92 12.47
N LYS A 358 0.03 10.75 12.82
CA LYS A 358 -0.73 9.61 13.35
C LYS A 358 -1.52 10.02 14.59
N ARG A 359 -0.89 10.66 15.57
CA ARG A 359 -1.53 11.09 16.82
C ARG A 359 -2.69 12.06 16.59
N VAL A 360 -2.54 13.04 15.70
CA VAL A 360 -3.58 14.03 15.41
C VAL A 360 -4.75 13.38 14.67
N VAL A 361 -4.48 12.53 13.69
CA VAL A 361 -5.51 11.78 12.95
C VAL A 361 -6.29 10.86 13.89
N THR A 362 -5.60 10.11 14.76
CA THR A 362 -6.24 9.18 15.73
C THR A 362 -7.20 9.88 16.70
N ARG A 363 -7.05 11.19 16.95
CA ARG A 363 -8.03 11.96 17.74
C ARG A 363 -9.38 12.11 17.04
N ARG A 364 -9.41 11.97 15.72
CA ARG A 364 -10.60 12.17 14.88
C ARG A 364 -11.21 10.86 14.37
N ALA A 365 -10.38 9.92 13.94
CA ALA A 365 -10.76 8.59 13.48
C ALA A 365 -9.58 7.62 13.61
N ALA A 366 -9.84 6.33 13.76
CA ALA A 366 -8.77 5.32 13.82
C ALA A 366 -7.98 5.26 12.51
N VAL A 367 -6.65 5.18 12.60
CA VAL A 367 -5.79 4.86 11.45
C VAL A 367 -5.81 3.35 11.24
N ASP A 368 -6.44 2.91 10.16
CA ASP A 368 -6.70 1.49 9.87
C ASP A 368 -5.49 0.78 9.26
N GLU A 369 -4.80 1.49 8.37
CA GLU A 369 -3.66 0.96 7.61
C GLU A 369 -2.55 2.00 7.55
N VAL A 370 -1.30 1.54 7.73
CA VAL A 370 -0.09 2.30 7.46
C VAL A 370 0.72 1.52 6.42
N LEU A 371 0.72 2.01 5.19
CA LEU A 371 1.41 1.39 4.06
C LEU A 371 2.79 2.03 3.88
N LEU A 372 3.85 1.23 4.02
CA LEU A 372 5.20 1.66 3.70
C LEU A 372 5.51 1.40 2.22
N VAL A 373 5.76 2.45 1.46
CA VAL A 373 6.15 2.36 0.05
C VAL A 373 7.66 2.32 -0.09
N LEU A 374 8.15 1.21 -0.63
CA LEU A 374 9.55 0.95 -0.94
C LEU A 374 9.69 0.70 -2.44
N ASP A 375 10.86 1.01 -2.97
CA ASP A 375 11.26 0.75 -4.34
C ASP A 375 12.09 -0.55 -4.37
N ALA A 376 11.79 -1.44 -5.30
CA ALA A 376 12.44 -2.74 -5.40
C ALA A 376 13.91 -2.64 -5.86
N THR A 377 14.30 -1.50 -6.43
CA THR A 377 15.70 -1.19 -6.76
C THR A 377 16.49 -0.70 -5.56
N ILE A 378 15.83 -0.43 -4.42
CA ILE A 378 16.55 0.04 -3.25
C ILE A 378 17.32 -1.14 -2.65
N GLY A 379 18.64 -1.02 -2.68
CA GLY A 379 19.53 -1.98 -2.02
C GLY A 379 19.46 -1.90 -0.49
N GLN A 380 20.51 -2.40 0.14
CA GLN A 380 20.72 -2.43 1.59
C GLN A 380 20.33 -1.14 2.34
N ASN A 381 20.60 0.02 1.72
CA ASN A 381 20.33 1.32 2.31
C ASN A 381 18.84 1.59 2.51
N GLY A 382 17.97 1.19 1.58
CA GLY A 382 16.52 1.43 1.69
C GLY A 382 15.89 0.65 2.82
N LEU A 383 16.41 -0.56 3.06
CA LEU A 383 15.88 -1.43 4.10
C LEU A 383 16.23 -0.91 5.51
N ALA A 384 17.45 -0.41 5.71
CA ALA A 384 17.81 0.24 6.96
C ALA A 384 16.93 1.46 7.27
N GLN A 385 16.49 2.17 6.23
CA GLN A 385 15.56 3.29 6.36
C GLN A 385 14.14 2.83 6.68
N ALA A 386 13.67 1.77 6.02
CA ALA A 386 12.37 1.14 6.27
C ALA A 386 12.22 0.72 7.73
N ARG A 387 13.27 0.13 8.33
CA ARG A 387 13.29 -0.24 9.75
C ARG A 387 13.06 0.95 10.68
N VAL A 388 13.70 2.09 10.41
CA VAL A 388 13.50 3.30 11.23
C VAL A 388 12.06 3.80 11.14
N PHE A 389 11.40 3.71 9.97
CA PHE A 389 9.97 4.03 9.88
C PHE A 389 9.12 3.07 10.71
N ALA A 390 9.43 1.77 10.69
CA ALA A 390 8.70 0.74 11.44
C ALA A 390 8.78 0.93 12.96
N GLU A 391 9.87 1.52 13.45
CA GLU A 391 10.06 1.82 14.88
C GLU A 391 9.15 2.98 15.37
N VAL A 392 8.76 3.89 14.47
CA VAL A 392 8.06 5.14 14.83
C VAL A 392 6.57 5.07 14.51
N VAL A 393 6.23 4.51 13.35
CA VAL A 393 4.86 4.25 12.96
C VAL A 393 4.66 2.76 12.83
N GLU A 394 3.60 2.26 13.47
CA GLU A 394 3.18 0.86 13.35
C GLU A 394 2.73 0.58 11.91
N ILE A 395 3.66 0.09 11.10
CA ILE A 395 3.41 -0.29 9.71
C ILE A 395 2.55 -1.55 9.71
N THR A 396 1.53 -1.58 8.85
CA THR A 396 0.60 -2.72 8.74
C THR A 396 0.81 -3.50 7.44
N GLY A 397 1.49 -2.91 6.46
CA GLY A 397 1.85 -3.57 5.21
C GLY A 397 2.86 -2.77 4.38
N ALA A 398 3.52 -3.45 3.45
CA ALA A 398 4.46 -2.85 2.53
C ALA A 398 3.93 -2.84 1.08
N VAL A 399 4.33 -1.83 0.31
CA VAL A 399 4.12 -1.73 -1.13
C VAL A 399 5.47 -1.65 -1.82
N LEU A 400 5.73 -2.54 -2.77
CA LEU A 400 6.98 -2.55 -3.53
C LEU A 400 6.77 -2.03 -4.95
N THR A 401 7.39 -0.90 -5.28
CA THR A 401 7.33 -0.29 -6.61
C THR A 401 8.55 -0.66 -7.46
N LYS A 402 8.48 -0.37 -8.77
CA LYS A 402 9.57 -0.60 -9.75
C LYS A 402 10.10 -2.03 -9.80
N LEU A 403 9.24 -3.00 -9.48
CA LEU A 403 9.60 -4.42 -9.50
C LEU A 403 9.87 -4.92 -10.94
N ASP A 404 9.34 -4.22 -11.95
CA ASP A 404 9.59 -4.41 -13.37
C ASP A 404 10.97 -3.94 -13.83
N GLY A 405 11.60 -3.02 -13.09
CA GLY A 405 12.90 -2.42 -13.42
C GLY A 405 14.11 -3.15 -12.84
N THR A 406 13.91 -4.22 -12.06
CA THR A 406 14.98 -4.94 -11.37
C THR A 406 15.03 -6.41 -11.78
N ALA A 407 16.25 -6.95 -11.89
CA ALA A 407 16.52 -8.39 -12.04
C ALA A 407 16.64 -9.11 -10.68
N LYS A 408 16.47 -8.37 -9.58
CA LYS A 408 16.66 -8.84 -8.21
C LYS A 408 15.34 -8.93 -7.48
N GLY A 409 14.69 -10.09 -7.57
CA GLY A 409 13.42 -10.37 -6.90
C GLY A 409 13.49 -10.63 -5.41
N GLY A 410 14.66 -10.96 -4.89
CA GLY A 410 14.83 -11.39 -3.51
C GLY A 410 14.45 -10.32 -2.50
N ILE A 411 14.43 -9.04 -2.90
CA ILE A 411 14.13 -7.91 -2.03
C ILE A 411 12.79 -8.06 -1.30
N VAL A 412 11.80 -8.74 -1.90
CA VAL A 412 10.50 -9.00 -1.28
C VAL A 412 10.64 -9.80 0.02
N PHE A 413 11.40 -10.89 -0.03
CA PHE A 413 11.65 -11.76 1.13
C PHE A 413 12.30 -10.96 2.25
N ARG A 414 13.28 -10.16 1.86
CA ARG A 414 14.07 -9.38 2.79
C ARG A 414 13.29 -8.25 3.46
N VAL A 415 12.43 -7.56 2.71
CA VAL A 415 11.52 -6.54 3.24
C VAL A 415 10.58 -7.15 4.26
N GLN A 416 9.97 -8.29 3.93
CA GLN A 416 9.03 -8.97 4.83
C GLN A 416 9.74 -9.48 6.10
N GLN A 417 10.95 -10.03 5.95
CA GLN A 417 11.77 -10.49 7.06
C GLN A 417 12.16 -9.34 8.01
N GLU A 418 12.64 -8.21 7.48
CA GLU A 418 13.12 -7.09 8.30
C GLU A 418 11.96 -6.35 8.99
N LEU A 419 10.85 -6.15 8.28
CA LEU A 419 9.75 -5.34 8.80
C LEU A 419 8.72 -6.16 9.58
N GLY A 420 8.69 -7.49 9.39
CA GLY A 420 7.69 -8.36 10.02
C GLY A 420 6.25 -8.13 9.53
N VAL A 421 6.07 -7.43 8.41
CA VAL A 421 4.75 -7.10 7.83
C VAL A 421 4.65 -7.61 6.40
N PRO A 422 3.45 -7.99 5.94
CA PRO A 422 3.30 -8.53 4.60
C PRO A 422 3.51 -7.45 3.53
N VAL A 423 4.14 -7.85 2.42
CA VAL A 423 4.01 -7.10 1.17
C VAL A 423 2.60 -7.33 0.65
N LYS A 424 1.81 -6.25 0.54
CA LYS A 424 0.40 -6.31 0.13
C LYS A 424 0.18 -5.96 -1.33
N LEU A 425 0.97 -5.01 -1.85
CA LEU A 425 0.84 -4.50 -3.22
C LEU A 425 2.20 -4.43 -3.91
N VAL A 426 2.17 -4.55 -5.24
CA VAL A 426 3.33 -4.34 -6.11
C VAL A 426 3.02 -3.40 -7.25
N GLY A 427 3.93 -2.45 -7.49
CA GLY A 427 3.94 -1.55 -8.63
C GLY A 427 4.75 -2.15 -9.78
N LEU A 428 4.17 -2.13 -10.98
CA LEU A 428 4.66 -2.91 -12.14
C LEU A 428 5.05 -2.05 -13.34
N GLY A 429 5.19 -0.75 -13.11
CA GLY A 429 5.49 0.24 -14.13
C GLY A 429 4.84 1.59 -13.82
N GLU A 430 4.89 2.48 -14.79
CA GLU A 430 4.44 3.87 -14.66
C GLU A 430 2.96 4.07 -15.02
N GLY A 431 2.32 3.08 -15.65
CA GLY A 431 0.93 3.19 -16.06
C GLY A 431 -0.04 3.33 -14.88
N PRO A 432 -1.20 3.97 -15.07
CA PRO A 432 -2.18 4.21 -14.01
C PRO A 432 -2.78 2.92 -13.44
N ASP A 433 -2.78 1.85 -14.23
CA ASP A 433 -3.29 0.54 -13.83
C ASP A 433 -2.15 -0.44 -13.43
N ASP A 434 -0.91 0.04 -13.32
CA ASP A 434 0.27 -0.77 -12.96
C ASP A 434 0.44 -0.85 -11.42
N LEU A 435 -0.61 -1.27 -10.72
CA LEU A 435 -0.64 -1.60 -9.29
C LEU A 435 -1.46 -2.88 -9.08
N ALA A 436 -0.83 -3.92 -8.53
CA ALA A 436 -1.43 -5.24 -8.36
C ALA A 436 -1.34 -5.75 -6.92
N PRO A 437 -2.23 -6.66 -6.50
CA PRO A 437 -2.06 -7.40 -5.25
C PRO A 437 -0.78 -8.25 -5.31
N PHE A 438 -0.12 -8.39 -4.17
CA PHE A 438 1.00 -9.30 -4.04
C PHE A 438 0.50 -10.72 -3.73
N GLU A 439 0.74 -11.63 -4.67
CA GLU A 439 0.36 -13.04 -4.57
C GLU A 439 1.64 -13.90 -4.48
N PRO A 440 1.97 -14.48 -3.30
CA PRO A 440 3.23 -15.20 -3.09
C PRO A 440 3.50 -16.29 -4.12
N ALA A 441 2.50 -17.11 -4.43
CA ALA A 441 2.62 -18.19 -5.40
C ALA A 441 2.89 -17.65 -6.81
N ALA A 442 2.13 -16.65 -7.26
CA ALA A 442 2.31 -16.05 -8.58
C ALA A 442 3.66 -15.33 -8.71
N PHE A 443 4.14 -14.72 -7.62
CA PHE A 443 5.45 -14.08 -7.57
C PHE A 443 6.58 -15.11 -7.69
N VAL A 444 6.53 -16.21 -6.92
CA VAL A 444 7.54 -17.28 -6.99
C VAL A 444 7.49 -17.98 -8.35
N ASP A 445 6.30 -18.22 -8.90
CA ASP A 445 6.15 -18.76 -10.25
C ASP A 445 6.87 -17.89 -11.29
N ALA A 446 6.68 -16.56 -11.22
CA ALA A 446 7.36 -15.63 -12.11
C ALA A 446 8.88 -15.56 -11.86
N LEU A 447 9.33 -15.76 -10.62
CA LEU A 447 10.75 -15.81 -10.25
C LEU A 447 11.46 -17.06 -10.81
N LEU A 448 10.74 -18.19 -10.87
CA LEU A 448 11.29 -19.47 -11.33
C LEU A 448 11.09 -19.74 -12.83
N GLY A 449 10.31 -18.90 -13.51
CA GLY A 449 10.07 -18.95 -14.96
C GLY A 449 8.92 -19.85 -15.37
#